data_AF-A0A3P6FLM3-F1
#
_entry.id   AF-A0A3P6FLM3-F1
#
_cell.length_a   1.000
_cell.length_b   1.000
_cell.length_c   1.000
_cell.angle_alpha   90.00
_cell.angle_beta   90.00
_cell.angle_gamma   90.00
#
_symmetry.space_group_name_H-M   'P 1'
#
loop_
_entity.id
_entity.type
_entity.pdbx_description
1 polymer ?
#
loop_
_entity_poly.entity_id
_entity_poly.type
_entity_poly.pdbx_seq_one_letter_code
_entity_poly.pdbx_strand_id
1 'polypeptide(L)' 'FKKKKEESKEFQVFSFTNKIRRLTSHLELHRKDYLSQRGLRKILGKRQRLLAYLSKKIEYVIKN' A
#
# COMPACT_ATOMS: atom_id res chain seq x y z
N PHE A 1 6.58 21.32 -7.87
CA PHE A 1 5.26 20.66 -8.00
C PHE A 1 5.28 19.13 -8.00
N LYS A 2 6.31 18.44 -8.54
CA LYS A 2 6.35 16.96 -8.66
C LYS A 2 6.58 16.21 -7.31
N LYS A 3 7.48 16.72 -6.45
CA LYS A 3 7.86 16.12 -5.15
C LYS A 3 6.69 16.00 -4.14
N LYS A 4 5.81 17.00 -4.10
CA LYS A 4 4.70 17.08 -3.13
C LYS A 4 3.61 16.01 -3.36
N LYS A 5 3.46 15.53 -4.61
CA LYS A 5 2.53 14.43 -4.95
C LYS A 5 3.08 13.05 -4.55
N GLU A 6 4.40 12.83 -4.60
CA GLU A 6 5.00 11.55 -4.19
C GLU A 6 4.91 11.28 -2.69
N GLU A 7 4.90 12.34 -1.87
CA GLU A 7 4.84 12.24 -0.42
C GLU A 7 3.41 12.13 0.13
N SER A 8 2.39 12.38 -0.69
CA SER A 8 0.98 12.28 -0.27
C SER A 8 0.65 10.85 0.17
N LYS A 9 -0.14 10.73 1.25
CA LYS A 9 -0.57 9.44 1.79
C LYS A 9 -1.42 8.68 0.76
N GLU A 10 -2.25 9.38 0.00
CA GLU A 10 -3.10 8.83 -1.07
C GLU A 10 -2.24 8.26 -2.21
N PHE A 11 -1.21 9.00 -2.64
CA PHE A 11 -0.28 8.52 -3.66
C PHE A 11 0.50 7.29 -3.20
N GLN A 12 0.94 7.26 -1.94
CA GLN A 12 1.59 6.08 -1.37
C GLN A 12 0.66 4.85 -1.38
N VAL A 13 -0.62 5.02 -1.03
CA VAL A 13 -1.62 3.94 -1.15
C VAL A 13 -1.72 3.44 -2.59
N PHE A 14 -1.86 4.35 -3.56
CA PHE A 14 -1.93 4.00 -4.99
C PHE A 14 -0.69 3.24 -5.47
N SER A 15 0.51 3.72 -5.10
CA SER A 15 1.78 3.08 -5.43
C SER A 15 1.89 1.67 -4.85
N PHE A 16 1.50 1.49 -3.57
CA PHE A 16 1.48 0.17 -2.95
C PHE A 16 0.45 -0.77 -3.60
N THR A 17 -0.74 -0.28 -3.95
CA THR A 17 -1.76 -1.07 -4.65
C THR A 17 -1.23 -1.59 -5.99
N ASN A 18 -0.58 -0.74 -6.79
CA ASN A 18 0.01 -1.15 -8.07
C ASN A 18 1.13 -2.18 -7.90
N LYS A 19 1.99 -2.01 -6.89
CA LYS A 19 3.05 -2.99 -6.57
C LYS A 19 2.49 -4.33 -6.11
N ILE A 20 1.46 -4.31 -5.26
CA ILE A 20 0.75 -5.52 -4.81
C ILE A 20 0.19 -6.25 -6.02
N ARG A 21 -0.54 -5.57 -6.91
CA ARG A 21 -1.11 -6.20 -8.13
C ARG A 21 -0.05 -6.89 -8.98
N ARG A 22 1.07 -6.22 -9.26
CA ARG A 22 2.17 -6.77 -10.06
C ARG A 22 2.82 -7.98 -9.37
N LEU A 23 3.10 -7.89 -8.07
CA LEU A 23 3.72 -8.98 -7.32
C LEU A 23 2.79 -10.18 -7.15
N THR A 24 1.49 -9.95 -7.00
CA THR A 24 0.50 -11.04 -6.94
C THR A 24 0.52 -11.83 -8.24
N SER A 25 0.44 -11.18 -9.41
CA SER A 25 0.52 -11.86 -10.70
C SER A 25 1.87 -12.58 -10.92
N HIS A 26 2.99 -11.99 -10.49
CA HIS A 26 4.30 -12.67 -10.51
C HIS A 26 4.29 -13.96 -9.70
N LEU A 27 3.72 -13.93 -8.50
CA LEU A 27 3.69 -15.07 -7.57
C LEU A 27 2.71 -16.17 -7.99
N GLU A 28 1.72 -15.88 -8.84
CA GLU A 28 0.85 -16.90 -9.44
C GLU A 28 1.67 -17.90 -10.27
N LEU A 29 2.66 -17.38 -11.03
CA LEU A 29 3.60 -18.18 -11.82
C LEU A 29 4.77 -18.70 -10.97
N HIS A 30 5.25 -17.90 -10.01
CA HIS A 30 6.41 -18.22 -9.19
C HIS A 30 6.05 -18.49 -7.71
N ARG A 31 5.20 -19.51 -7.48
CA ARG A 31 4.67 -19.81 -6.14
C ARG A 31 5.72 -20.14 -5.07
N LYS A 32 6.93 -20.54 -5.46
CA LYS A 32 8.05 -20.84 -4.53
C LYS A 32 8.99 -19.64 -4.28
N ASP A 33 8.71 -18.47 -4.85
CA ASP A 33 9.50 -17.27 -4.58
C ASP A 33 9.11 -16.66 -3.22
N TYR A 34 9.65 -17.26 -2.16
CA TYR A 34 9.37 -16.89 -0.77
C TYR A 34 9.91 -15.50 -0.40
N LEU A 35 10.97 -15.04 -1.08
CA LEU A 35 11.53 -13.70 -0.87
C LEU A 35 10.54 -12.64 -1.36
N SER A 36 10.00 -12.82 -2.57
CA SER A 36 8.96 -11.94 -3.11
C SER A 36 7.67 -11.99 -2.28
N GLN A 37 7.25 -13.16 -1.80
CA GLN A 37 6.11 -13.27 -0.87
C GLN A 37 6.33 -12.47 0.42
N ARG A 38 7.53 -12.55 1.00
CA ARG A 38 7.89 -11.76 2.19
C ARG A 38 7.85 -10.26 1.88
N GLY A 39 8.35 -9.85 0.71
CA GLY A 39 8.26 -8.47 0.23
C GLY A 39 6.81 -7.99 0.10
N LEU A 40 5.97 -8.80 -0.54
CA LEU A 40 4.53 -8.54 -0.70
C LEU A 40 3.84 -8.34 0.65
N ARG A 41 4.06 -9.24 1.63
CA ARG A 41 3.51 -9.12 2.99
C ARG A 41 3.91 -7.80 3.67
N LYS A 42 5.17 -7.38 3.54
CA LYS A 42 5.66 -6.09 4.07
C LYS A 42 4.93 -4.91 3.44
N ILE A 43 4.73 -4.92 2.12
CA ILE A 43 4.01 -3.85 1.42
C ILE A 43 2.54 -3.81 1.84
N LEU A 44 1.91 -4.98 1.98
CA LEU A 44 0.52 -5.11 2.40
C LEU A 44 0.29 -4.51 3.80
N GLY A 45 1.16 -4.83 4.76
CA GLY A 45 1.11 -4.26 6.12
C GLY A 45 1.39 -2.75 6.17
N LYS A 46 2.25 -2.22 5.28
CA LYS A 46 2.44 -0.76 5.15
C LYS A 46 1.17 -0.08 4.63
N ARG A 47 0.55 -0.63 3.58
CA ARG A 47 -0.70 -0.10 3.01
C ARG A 47 -1.84 -0.13 4.03
N GLN A 48 -1.98 -1.22 4.79
CA GLN A 48 -3.02 -1.36 5.81
C GLN A 48 -2.88 -0.30 6.91
N ARG A 49 -1.68 -0.09 7.46
CA ARG A 49 -1.43 0.96 8.47
C ARG A 49 -1.73 2.36 7.93
N LEU A 50 -1.40 2.59 6.67
CA LEU A 50 -1.64 3.88 6.03
C LEU A 50 -3.13 4.17 5.82
N LEU A 51 -3.90 3.16 5.40
CA LEU A 51 -5.35 3.25 5.30
C LEU A 51 -6.01 3.45 6.67
N ALA A 52 -5.53 2.76 7.71
CA ALA A 52 -6.02 2.97 9.07
C ALA A 52 -5.78 4.41 9.56
N TYR A 53 -4.60 4.98 9.26
CA TYR A 53 -4.30 6.38 9.56
C TYR A 53 -5.24 7.34 8.83
N LEU A 54 -5.46 7.14 7.53
CA LEU A 54 -6.36 7.97 6.73
C LEU A 54 -7.82 7.86 7.21
N SER A 55 -8.27 6.64 7.54
CA SER A 55 -9.63 6.40 8.05
C SER A 55 -9.86 7.09 9.38
N LYS A 56 -8.90 7.02 10.32
CA LYS A 56 -9.00 7.72 11.61
C LYS A 56 -9.08 9.24 11.44
N LYS A 57 -8.34 9.79 10.48
CA LYS A 57 -8.39 11.22 10.15
C LYS A 57 -9.77 11.61 9.61
N ILE A 58 -10.35 10.80 8.73
CA ILE A 58 -11.69 11.03 8.17
C ILE A 58 -12.74 10.93 9.27
N GLU A 59 -12.66 9.93 10.15
CA GLU A 59 -13.58 9.77 11.27
C GLU A 59 -13.58 10.98 12.22
N TYR A 60 -12.40 11.54 12.52
CA TYR A 60 -12.28 12.77 13.32
C TYR A 60 -12.96 13.97 12.63
N VAL A 61 -12.80 14.13 11.32
CA VAL A 61 -13.42 15.22 10.55
C VAL A 61 -14.95 15.10 10.48
N ILE A 62 -15.50 13.88 10.48
CA ILE A 62 -16.96 13.65 10.44
C ILE A 62 -17.61 13.82 11.81
N LYS A 63 -16.86 13.59 12.90
CA LYS A 63 -17.34 13.69 14.29
C LYS A 63 -17.26 15.11 14.88
N ASN A 64 -16.64 16.06 14.19
CA ASN A 64 -16.57 17.49 14.55
C ASN A 64 -17.29 18.32 13.49
#